data_AF-A0A919KS53-F1
#
_entry.id   AF-A0A919KS53-F1
#
_cell.length_a   1.000
_cell.length_b   1.000
_cell.length_c   1.000
_cell.angle_alpha   90.00
_cell.angle_beta   90.00
_cell.angle_gamma   90.00
#
_symmetry.space_group_name_H-M   'P 1'
#
loop_
_entity.id
_entity.type
_entity.pdbx_description
1 polymer ?
#
loop_
_entity_poly.entity_id
_entity_poly.type
_entity_poly.pdbx_seq_one_letter_code
_entity_poly.pdbx_strand_id
1 'polypeptide(L)'
;MLPPGTLERATRQVGLAAEAARAMQPAMIVLEDCDLIAEDRSFHDGPQPLLFEVLDAMDGLGPDADVAFVLTTNRADLLERALAQRPGRVDLAVEIPLPDAGARRRLFELYRGHLPLGGPALDDAAARTEGVTASFVKEVIRRAVLLAAEAGRETGDDDLRAAVEEMTADGERITRSLLGGAPTDGEPLGAPYERPMPGLAPDTWG
;
A
#
# COMPACT_ATOMS: atom_id res chain seq x y z
N MET A 1 10.90 1.96 -15.44
CA MET A 1 10.83 1.57 -16.86
C MET A 1 10.54 0.09 -16.95
N LEU A 2 9.28 -0.29 -17.19
CA LEU A 2 8.92 -1.71 -17.38
C LEU A 2 9.59 -2.22 -18.67
N PRO A 3 10.03 -3.50 -18.73
CA PRO A 3 10.64 -4.01 -19.94
C PRO A 3 9.64 -3.97 -21.10
N PRO A 4 10.10 -3.68 -22.34
CA PRO A 4 9.25 -3.67 -23.52
C PRO A 4 8.46 -4.99 -23.65
N GLY A 5 7.18 -4.89 -23.99
CA GLY A 5 6.25 -6.03 -24.10
C GLY A 5 5.50 -6.41 -22.82
N THR A 6 5.71 -5.72 -21.69
CA THR A 6 5.02 -6.04 -20.44
C THR A 6 3.50 -5.87 -20.52
N LEU A 7 3.02 -4.79 -21.16
CA LEU A 7 1.58 -4.58 -21.37
C LEU A 7 0.99 -5.68 -22.25
N GLU A 8 1.59 -5.96 -23.42
CA GLU A 8 1.13 -7.01 -24.34
C GLU A 8 1.09 -8.40 -23.69
N ARG A 9 2.05 -8.71 -22.82
CA ARG A 9 2.01 -9.93 -22.01
C ARG A 9 0.83 -9.90 -21.04
N ALA A 10 0.61 -8.80 -20.32
CA ALA A 10 -0.49 -8.67 -19.37
C ALA A 10 -1.86 -8.82 -20.06
N THR A 11 -2.07 -8.13 -21.18
CA THR A 11 -3.25 -8.26 -22.05
C THR A 11 -3.53 -9.71 -22.41
N ARG A 12 -2.48 -10.41 -22.88
CA ARG A 12 -2.60 -11.81 -23.27
C ARG A 12 -2.95 -12.71 -22.08
N GLN A 13 -2.40 -12.44 -20.89
CA GLN A 13 -2.73 -13.22 -19.69
C GLN A 13 -4.20 -13.07 -19.31
N VAL A 14 -4.76 -11.85 -19.41
CA VAL A 14 -6.18 -11.61 -19.11
C VAL A 14 -7.09 -12.41 -20.04
N GLY A 15 -6.81 -12.40 -21.36
CA GLY A 15 -7.57 -13.19 -22.33
C GLY A 15 -7.48 -14.70 -22.07
N LEU A 16 -6.27 -15.21 -21.82
CA LEU A 16 -6.06 -16.63 -21.49
C LEU A 16 -6.76 -17.03 -20.19
N ALA A 17 -6.76 -16.16 -19.18
CA ALA A 17 -7.46 -16.41 -17.92
C ALA A 17 -8.98 -16.48 -18.14
N ALA A 18 -9.55 -15.59 -18.97
CA ALA A 18 -10.96 -15.60 -19.31
C ALA A 18 -11.35 -16.88 -20.09
N GLU A 19 -10.57 -17.28 -21.10
CA GLU A 19 -10.78 -18.53 -21.83
C GLU A 19 -10.73 -19.75 -20.90
N ALA A 20 -9.73 -19.80 -20.03
CA ALA A 20 -9.58 -20.87 -19.05
C ALA A 20 -10.77 -20.92 -18.07
N ALA A 21 -11.17 -19.77 -17.53
CA ALA A 21 -12.32 -19.67 -16.63
C ALA A 21 -13.61 -20.10 -17.32
N ARG A 22 -13.81 -19.76 -18.61
CA ARG A 22 -14.95 -20.20 -19.42
C ARG A 22 -14.98 -21.73 -19.57
N ALA A 23 -13.83 -22.36 -19.76
CA ALA A 23 -13.74 -23.81 -19.89
C ALA A 23 -13.97 -24.55 -18.56
N MET A 24 -13.78 -23.87 -17.42
CA MET A 24 -13.81 -24.46 -16.08
C MET A 24 -14.98 -23.97 -15.22
N GLN A 25 -16.07 -23.50 -15.83
CA GLN A 25 -17.22 -22.94 -15.12
C GLN A 25 -17.85 -23.95 -14.14
N PRO A 26 -18.29 -23.50 -12.94
CA PRO A 26 -18.27 -22.13 -12.43
C PRO A 26 -16.85 -21.69 -12.01
N ALA A 27 -16.47 -20.45 -12.33
CA ALA A 27 -15.12 -19.93 -12.05
C ALA A 27 -15.12 -18.50 -11.50
N MET A 28 -14.02 -18.13 -10.82
CA MET A 28 -13.77 -16.76 -10.38
C MET A 28 -12.39 -16.31 -10.84
N ILE A 29 -12.30 -15.09 -11.39
CA ILE A 29 -11.05 -14.43 -11.74
C ILE A 29 -10.83 -13.26 -10.79
N VAL A 30 -9.72 -13.25 -10.08
CA VAL A 30 -9.30 -12.15 -9.21
C VAL A 30 -8.17 -11.39 -9.89
N LEU A 31 -8.37 -10.10 -10.12
CA LEU A 31 -7.35 -9.20 -10.63
C LEU A 31 -7.07 -8.12 -9.59
N GLU A 32 -5.87 -8.20 -9.00
CA GLU A 32 -5.41 -7.20 -8.05
C GLU A 32 -4.74 -6.03 -8.76
N ASP A 33 -4.84 -4.85 -8.14
CA ASP A 33 -4.28 -3.59 -8.61
C ASP A 33 -4.42 -3.34 -10.13
N CYS A 34 -5.65 -3.39 -10.63
CA CYS A 34 -5.92 -3.25 -12.07
C CYS A 34 -5.58 -1.86 -12.64
N ASP A 35 -5.13 -0.93 -11.80
CA ASP A 35 -4.60 0.41 -12.12
C ASP A 35 -3.07 0.50 -12.20
N LEU A 36 -2.31 -0.58 -11.94
CA LEU A 36 -0.84 -0.53 -11.88
C LEU A 36 -0.10 -0.63 -13.23
N ILE A 37 -0.78 -0.58 -14.38
CA ILE A 37 -0.09 -0.58 -15.71
C ILE A 37 -0.03 0.83 -16.31
N ALA A 38 0.70 1.73 -15.63
CA ALA A 38 0.89 3.10 -16.12
C ALA A 38 2.19 3.82 -15.67
N GLU A 39 3.22 3.13 -15.17
CA GLU A 39 4.39 3.86 -14.64
C GLU A 39 5.32 4.52 -15.70
N ASP A 40 5.07 4.36 -17.01
CA ASP A 40 5.94 4.94 -18.06
C ASP A 40 5.27 5.99 -18.96
N ARG A 41 4.27 6.71 -18.45
CA ARG A 41 3.75 7.91 -19.13
C ARG A 41 3.55 9.03 -18.12
N SER A 42 4.66 9.61 -17.71
CA SER A 42 4.76 10.78 -16.83
C SER A 42 4.00 12.05 -17.30
N PHE A 43 3.14 12.01 -18.33
CA PHE A 43 2.45 13.21 -18.84
C PHE A 43 1.08 13.02 -19.51
N HIS A 44 0.35 11.91 -19.33
CA HIS A 44 -0.97 11.76 -19.98
C HIS A 44 -2.09 11.30 -19.05
N ASP A 45 -3.14 12.15 -18.95
CA ASP A 45 -4.53 11.85 -18.57
C ASP A 45 -5.22 10.89 -19.57
N GLY A 46 -4.51 9.83 -19.99
CA GLY A 46 -5.01 8.85 -20.94
C GLY A 46 -5.65 7.64 -20.25
N PRO A 47 -6.62 6.96 -20.89
CA PRO A 47 -7.17 5.71 -20.39
C PRO A 47 -6.07 4.66 -20.19
N GLN A 48 -6.12 3.94 -19.06
CA GLN A 48 -5.17 2.86 -18.75
C GLN A 48 -5.48 1.62 -19.59
N PRO A 49 -4.59 1.17 -20.49
CA PRO A 49 -4.89 0.12 -21.46
C PRO A 49 -5.32 -1.21 -20.82
N LEU A 50 -4.70 -1.63 -19.71
CA LEU A 50 -5.02 -2.89 -19.06
C LEU A 50 -6.48 -2.95 -18.58
N LEU A 51 -6.98 -1.90 -17.94
CA LEU A 51 -8.34 -1.88 -17.43
C LEU A 51 -9.37 -2.07 -18.54
N PHE A 52 -9.16 -1.44 -19.70
CA PHE A 52 -10.04 -1.63 -20.85
C PHE A 52 -9.99 -3.06 -21.41
N GLU A 53 -8.81 -3.67 -21.44
CA GLU A 53 -8.62 -5.05 -21.89
C GLU A 53 -9.30 -6.06 -20.96
N VAL A 54 -9.31 -5.80 -19.64
CA VAL A 54 -10.08 -6.60 -18.67
C VAL A 54 -11.57 -6.51 -18.97
N LEU A 55 -12.09 -5.29 -19.21
CA LEU A 55 -13.49 -5.09 -19.58
C LEU A 55 -13.83 -5.72 -20.95
N ASP A 56 -12.89 -5.72 -21.91
CA ASP A 56 -13.03 -6.42 -23.20
C ASP A 56 -13.12 -7.94 -23.01
N ALA A 57 -12.24 -8.49 -22.17
CA ALA A 57 -12.25 -9.93 -21.87
C ALA A 57 -13.54 -10.36 -21.17
N MET A 58 -14.07 -9.53 -20.25
CA MET A 58 -15.37 -9.74 -19.62
C MET A 58 -16.51 -9.75 -20.66
N ASP A 59 -16.53 -8.76 -21.56
CA ASP A 59 -17.52 -8.68 -22.65
C ASP A 59 -17.45 -9.90 -23.58
N GLY A 60 -16.24 -10.44 -23.82
CA GLY A 60 -15.99 -11.59 -24.67
C GLY A 60 -16.51 -12.93 -24.13
N LEU A 61 -16.78 -13.04 -22.82
CA LEU A 61 -17.31 -14.26 -22.21
C LEU A 61 -18.78 -14.51 -22.59
N GLY A 62 -19.53 -13.45 -22.93
CA GLY A 62 -20.95 -13.57 -23.26
C GLY A 62 -21.86 -13.81 -22.04
N PRO A 63 -23.17 -13.63 -22.21
CA PRO A 63 -24.13 -13.48 -21.10
C PRO A 63 -24.39 -14.77 -20.32
N ASP A 64 -24.17 -15.94 -20.93
CA ASP A 64 -24.42 -17.25 -20.30
C ASP A 64 -23.20 -17.76 -19.51
N ALA A 65 -22.15 -16.95 -19.37
CA ALA A 65 -20.94 -17.35 -18.68
C ALA A 65 -21.11 -17.30 -17.16
N ASP A 66 -20.93 -18.44 -16.49
CA ASP A 66 -20.86 -18.53 -15.03
C ASP A 66 -19.43 -18.24 -14.53
N VAL A 67 -19.00 -16.98 -14.70
CA VAL A 67 -17.67 -16.48 -14.28
C VAL A 67 -17.82 -15.18 -13.51
N ALA A 68 -17.36 -15.16 -12.26
CA ALA A 68 -17.30 -13.95 -11.45
C ALA A 68 -15.93 -13.25 -11.61
N PHE A 69 -15.93 -11.93 -11.71
CA PHE A 69 -14.71 -11.11 -11.67
C PHE A 69 -14.64 -10.34 -10.36
N VAL A 70 -13.48 -10.38 -9.71
CA VAL A 70 -13.16 -9.54 -8.54
C VAL A 70 -11.97 -8.67 -8.91
N LEU A 71 -12.19 -7.36 -8.97
CA LEU A 71 -11.17 -6.38 -9.34
C LEU A 71 -10.84 -5.53 -8.10
N THR A 72 -9.57 -5.28 -7.84
CA THR A 72 -9.15 -4.31 -6.81
C THR A 72 -8.41 -3.14 -7.45
N THR A 73 -8.62 -1.94 -6.94
CA THR A 73 -7.89 -0.75 -7.39
C THR A 73 -7.74 0.27 -6.26
N ASN A 74 -6.61 0.99 -6.26
CA ASN A 74 -6.42 2.14 -5.38
C ASN A 74 -6.86 3.47 -6.03
N ARG A 75 -7.33 3.41 -7.28
CA ARG A 75 -7.72 4.58 -8.10
C ARG A 75 -9.14 4.43 -8.64
N ALA A 76 -10.12 4.52 -7.74
CA ALA A 76 -11.54 4.42 -8.09
C ALA A 76 -11.97 5.43 -9.17
N ASP A 77 -11.35 6.61 -9.21
CA ASP A 77 -11.61 7.65 -10.22
C ASP A 77 -11.29 7.22 -11.66
N LEU A 78 -10.32 6.32 -11.83
CA LEU A 78 -9.99 5.73 -13.12
C LEU A 78 -11.01 4.66 -13.52
N LEU A 79 -11.42 3.84 -12.54
CA LEU A 79 -12.40 2.80 -12.75
C LEU A 79 -13.75 3.41 -13.16
N GLU A 80 -14.23 4.43 -12.46
CA GLU A 80 -15.46 5.16 -12.81
C GLU A 80 -15.44 5.66 -14.26
N ARG A 81 -14.34 6.28 -14.70
CA ARG A 81 -14.17 6.77 -16.07
C ARG A 81 -14.22 5.67 -17.12
N ALA A 82 -13.66 4.50 -16.83
CA ALA A 82 -13.69 3.34 -17.74
C ALA A 82 -15.08 2.69 -17.77
N LEU A 83 -15.73 2.53 -16.62
CA LEU A 83 -17.07 1.97 -16.51
C LEU A 83 -18.13 2.87 -17.14
N ALA A 84 -18.00 4.19 -17.07
CA ALA A 84 -18.90 5.12 -17.76
C ALA A 84 -18.90 4.92 -19.28
N GLN A 85 -17.79 4.46 -19.86
CA GLN A 85 -17.68 4.14 -21.29
C GLN A 85 -18.26 2.75 -21.63
N ARG A 86 -18.47 1.89 -20.62
CA ARG A 86 -18.95 0.52 -20.76
C ARG A 86 -19.94 0.20 -19.63
N PRO A 87 -21.19 0.72 -19.70
CA PRO A 87 -22.17 0.52 -18.63
C PRO A 87 -22.59 -0.96 -18.50
N GLY A 88 -22.81 -1.45 -17.29
CA GLY A 88 -23.33 -2.80 -17.02
C GLY A 88 -22.30 -3.93 -16.91
N ARG A 89 -21.00 -3.61 -16.71
CA ARG A 89 -19.93 -4.62 -16.49
C ARG A 89 -19.57 -4.81 -15.03
N VAL A 90 -19.99 -3.89 -14.18
CA VAL A 90 -19.80 -3.95 -12.73
C VAL A 90 -21.17 -3.93 -12.09
N ASP A 91 -21.52 -5.04 -11.47
CA ASP A 91 -22.76 -5.18 -10.71
C ASP A 91 -22.61 -4.57 -9.31
N LEU A 92 -21.41 -4.66 -8.74
CA LEU A 92 -21.12 -4.21 -7.38
C LEU A 92 -19.74 -3.50 -7.33
N ALA A 93 -19.75 -2.25 -6.88
CA ALA A 93 -18.56 -1.52 -6.48
C ALA A 93 -18.61 -1.30 -4.97
N VAL A 94 -17.59 -1.75 -4.25
CA VAL A 94 -17.47 -1.60 -2.80
C VAL A 94 -16.25 -0.77 -2.47
N GLU A 95 -16.45 0.36 -1.82
CA GLU A 95 -15.36 1.13 -1.22
C GLU A 95 -14.97 0.49 0.12
N ILE A 96 -13.67 0.32 0.35
CA ILE A 96 -13.13 -0.12 1.64
C ILE A 96 -12.53 1.10 2.34
N PRO A 97 -13.27 1.72 3.30
CA PRO A 97 -12.77 2.88 4.00
C PRO A 97 -11.69 2.51 5.01
N LEU A 98 -11.02 3.52 5.56
CA LEU A 98 -10.18 3.35 6.73
C LEU A 98 -10.99 2.76 7.90
N PRO A 99 -10.40 1.88 8.72
CA PRO A 99 -11.11 1.23 9.82
C PRO A 99 -11.56 2.25 10.88
N ASP A 100 -12.85 2.19 11.23
CA ASP A 100 -13.40 2.88 12.40
C ASP A 100 -12.80 2.33 13.71
N ALA A 101 -13.14 2.96 14.86
CA ALA A 101 -12.59 2.56 16.16
C ALA A 101 -12.88 1.09 16.50
N GLY A 102 -14.09 0.58 16.21
CA GLY A 102 -14.45 -0.80 16.47
C GLY A 102 -13.76 -1.80 15.52
N ALA A 103 -13.55 -1.41 14.26
CA ALA A 103 -12.77 -2.16 13.29
C ALA A 103 -11.29 -2.20 13.70
N ARG A 104 -10.69 -1.08 14.11
CA ARG A 104 -9.31 -1.05 14.64
C ARG A 104 -9.15 -1.95 15.86
N ARG A 105 -10.09 -1.89 16.81
CA ARG A 105 -10.07 -2.78 17.98
C ARG A 105 -10.10 -4.26 17.60
N ARG A 106 -10.93 -4.62 16.60
CA ARG A 106 -10.98 -5.99 16.04
C ARG A 106 -9.71 -6.37 15.28
N LEU A 107 -9.06 -5.41 14.60
CA LEU A 107 -7.78 -5.65 13.94
C LEU A 107 -6.66 -5.89 14.95
N PHE A 108 -6.61 -5.13 16.05
CA PHE A 108 -5.68 -5.40 17.15
C PHE A 108 -5.94 -6.79 17.78
N GLU A 109 -7.22 -7.18 17.95
CA GLU A 109 -7.60 -8.52 18.41
C GLU A 109 -7.17 -9.63 17.43
N LEU A 110 -7.31 -9.38 16.13
CA LEU A 110 -6.92 -10.31 15.09
C LEU A 110 -5.40 -10.49 15.07
N TYR A 111 -4.66 -9.38 15.03
CA TYR A 111 -3.22 -9.40 14.83
C TYR A 111 -2.44 -9.74 16.10
N ARG A 112 -2.98 -9.53 17.30
CA ARG A 112 -2.31 -10.01 18.53
C ARG A 112 -2.19 -11.54 18.55
N GLY A 113 -3.10 -12.27 17.88
CA GLY A 113 -3.12 -13.73 17.90
C GLY A 113 -3.08 -14.30 19.32
N HIS A 114 -1.98 -14.97 19.66
CA HIS A 114 -1.76 -15.58 20.97
C HIS A 114 -0.88 -14.75 21.92
N LEU A 115 -0.44 -13.56 21.51
CA LEU A 115 0.34 -12.69 22.39
C LEU A 115 -0.48 -12.33 23.64
N PRO A 116 0.15 -12.30 24.83
CA PRO A 116 -0.53 -12.03 26.10
C PRO A 116 -0.81 -10.52 26.28
N LEU A 117 -1.44 -9.91 25.28
CA LEU A 117 -1.85 -8.52 25.27
C LEU A 117 -3.26 -8.38 25.86
N GLY A 118 -3.39 -7.54 26.89
CA GLY A 118 -4.62 -7.33 27.63
C GLY A 118 -5.64 -6.48 26.88
N GLY A 119 -6.93 -6.75 27.12
CA GLY A 119 -8.06 -5.98 26.55
C GLY A 119 -7.90 -4.46 26.67
N PRO A 120 -7.60 -3.91 27.86
CA PRO A 120 -7.40 -2.46 28.04
C PRO A 120 -6.26 -1.87 27.20
N ALA A 121 -5.18 -2.62 26.98
CA ALA A 121 -4.07 -2.15 26.14
C ALA A 121 -4.44 -2.11 24.66
N LEU A 122 -5.25 -3.06 24.20
CA LEU A 122 -5.79 -3.07 22.83
C LEU A 122 -6.82 -1.96 22.62
N ASP A 123 -7.62 -1.66 23.64
CA ASP A 123 -8.59 -0.55 23.63
C ASP A 123 -7.85 0.79 23.52
N ASP A 124 -6.80 1.01 24.31
CA ASP A 124 -5.94 2.20 24.23
C ASP A 124 -5.25 2.32 22.86
N ALA A 125 -4.66 1.22 22.37
CA ALA A 125 -4.01 1.21 21.06
C ALA A 125 -4.99 1.56 19.93
N ALA A 126 -6.23 1.05 19.96
CA ALA A 126 -7.26 1.36 18.98
C ALA A 126 -7.72 2.83 19.03
N ALA A 127 -7.78 3.42 20.23
CA ALA A 127 -8.14 4.83 20.43
C ALA A 127 -7.03 5.77 19.91
N ARG A 128 -5.76 5.42 20.11
CA ARG A 128 -4.60 6.24 19.72
C ARG A 128 -4.21 6.15 18.24
N THR A 129 -4.81 5.24 17.49
CA THR A 129 -4.46 4.97 16.08
C THR A 129 -5.57 5.37 15.12
N GLU A 130 -6.24 6.50 15.36
CA GLU A 130 -7.25 7.01 14.45
C GLU A 130 -6.66 7.37 13.06
N GLY A 131 -7.42 7.10 11.99
CA GLY A 131 -7.02 7.44 10.63
C GLY A 131 -5.96 6.52 10.01
N VAL A 132 -5.58 5.43 10.68
CA VAL A 132 -4.58 4.49 10.15
C VAL A 132 -5.20 3.36 9.34
N THR A 133 -4.40 2.74 8.46
CA THR A 133 -4.79 1.56 7.68
C THR A 133 -4.73 0.27 8.52
N ALA A 134 -5.35 -0.81 8.03
CA ALA A 134 -5.19 -2.13 8.66
C ALA A 134 -3.74 -2.63 8.66
N SER A 135 -2.94 -2.26 7.65
CA SER A 135 -1.51 -2.60 7.60
C SER A 135 -0.71 -1.91 8.69
N PHE A 136 -1.05 -0.67 9.05
CA PHE A 136 -0.43 0.04 10.17
C PHE A 136 -0.68 -0.69 11.49
N VAL A 137 -1.91 -1.15 11.76
CA VAL A 137 -2.24 -1.91 12.98
C VAL A 137 -1.40 -3.20 13.08
N LYS A 138 -1.26 -3.93 11.97
CA LYS A 138 -0.40 -5.12 11.90
C LYS A 138 1.06 -4.78 12.22
N GLU A 139 1.53 -3.65 11.70
CA GLU A 139 2.90 -3.19 11.89
C GLU A 139 3.18 -2.77 13.34
N VAL A 140 2.21 -2.14 14.03
CA VAL A 140 2.30 -1.85 15.47
C VAL A 140 2.52 -3.13 16.28
N ILE A 141 1.75 -4.20 16.00
CA ILE A 141 1.94 -5.50 16.67
C ILE A 141 3.33 -6.06 16.37
N ARG A 142 3.77 -6.01 15.11
CA ARG A 142 5.12 -6.46 14.71
C ARG A 142 6.20 -5.70 15.48
N ARG A 143 6.06 -4.38 15.62
CA ARG A 143 6.99 -3.53 16.36
C ARG A 143 7.02 -3.87 17.85
N ALA A 144 5.87 -4.09 18.48
CA ALA A 144 5.79 -4.54 19.88
C ALA A 144 6.54 -5.87 20.10
N VAL A 145 6.39 -6.82 19.18
CA VAL A 145 7.12 -8.10 19.24
C VAL A 145 8.64 -7.89 19.13
N LEU A 146 9.09 -7.00 18.24
CA LEU A 146 10.51 -6.69 18.09
C LEU A 146 11.09 -6.04 19.34
N LEU A 147 10.39 -5.07 19.94
CA LEU A 147 10.84 -4.42 21.18
C LEU A 147 11.02 -5.43 22.32
N ALA A 148 10.07 -6.36 22.46
CA ALA A 148 10.15 -7.43 23.45
C ALA A 148 11.32 -8.39 23.18
N ALA A 149 11.50 -8.77 21.91
CA ALA A 149 12.57 -9.67 21.48
C ALA A 149 13.96 -9.08 21.70
N GLU A 150 14.15 -7.79 21.40
CA GLU A 150 15.39 -7.05 21.67
C GLU A 150 15.72 -7.00 23.18
N ALA A 151 14.68 -6.91 24.02
CA ALA A 151 14.81 -6.98 25.48
C ALA A 151 14.90 -8.41 26.04
N GLY A 152 14.86 -9.45 25.19
CA GLY A 152 14.98 -10.85 25.60
C GLY A 152 13.82 -11.35 26.48
N ARG A 153 12.62 -10.78 26.33
CA ARG A 153 11.43 -11.11 27.13
C ARG A 153 10.21 -11.39 26.27
N GLU A 154 9.16 -11.93 26.88
CA GLU A 154 7.86 -12.10 26.21
C GLU A 154 7.20 -10.74 25.95
N THR A 155 6.48 -10.63 24.84
CA THR A 155 5.73 -9.42 24.47
C THR A 155 4.61 -9.15 25.46
N GLY A 156 4.56 -7.94 26.01
CA GLY A 156 3.51 -7.50 26.92
C GLY A 156 2.90 -6.16 26.54
N ASP A 157 1.94 -5.71 27.33
CA ASP A 157 1.21 -4.47 27.10
C ASP A 157 2.12 -3.23 27.01
N ASP A 158 3.24 -3.22 27.73
CA ASP A 158 4.22 -2.13 27.69
C ASP A 158 4.89 -2.02 26.32
N ASP A 159 5.17 -3.14 25.65
CA ASP A 159 5.74 -3.13 24.30
C ASP A 159 4.73 -2.63 23.27
N LEU A 160 3.45 -2.99 23.44
CA LEU A 160 2.38 -2.47 22.59
C LEU A 160 2.25 -0.96 22.74
N ARG A 161 2.22 -0.45 23.97
CA ARG A 161 2.12 1.00 24.24
C ARG A 161 3.32 1.76 23.69
N ALA A 162 4.53 1.22 23.84
CA ALA A 162 5.74 1.80 23.26
C ALA A 162 5.71 1.80 21.73
N ALA A 163 5.29 0.70 21.10
CA ALA A 163 5.17 0.62 19.64
C ALA A 163 4.14 1.61 19.08
N VAL A 164 2.99 1.75 19.73
CA VAL A 164 1.97 2.76 19.35
C VAL A 164 2.56 4.16 19.45
N GLU A 165 3.24 4.49 20.55
CA GLU A 165 3.84 5.81 20.75
C GLU A 165 4.92 6.12 19.72
N GLU A 166 5.84 5.20 19.47
CA GLU A 166 6.90 5.36 18.47
C GLU A 166 6.31 5.58 17.07
N MET A 167 5.38 4.73 16.64
CA MET A 167 4.84 4.80 15.29
C MET A 167 3.92 6.00 15.05
N THR A 168 3.20 6.46 16.08
CA THR A 168 2.37 7.67 15.97
C THR A 168 3.22 8.94 15.97
N ALA A 169 4.27 8.99 16.81
CA ALA A 169 5.22 10.10 16.82
C ALA A 169 5.98 10.21 15.47
N ASP A 170 6.34 9.10 14.85
CA ASP A 170 6.99 9.10 13.52
C ASP A 170 6.10 9.68 12.43
N GLY A 171 4.80 9.35 12.43
CA GLY A 171 3.82 9.94 11.53
C GLY A 171 3.71 11.46 11.70
N GLU A 172 3.71 11.94 12.94
CA GLU A 172 3.70 13.38 13.24
C GLU A 172 4.97 14.08 12.78
N ARG A 173 6.15 13.45 12.93
CA ARG A 173 7.42 14.01 12.45
C ARG A 173 7.44 14.17 10.93
N ILE A 174 7.02 13.15 10.19
CA ILE A 174 6.94 13.20 8.73
C ILE A 174 5.94 14.27 8.29
N THR A 175 4.75 14.28 8.88
CA THR A 175 3.71 15.28 8.59
C THR A 175 4.23 16.70 8.85
N ARG A 176 4.91 16.92 9.98
CA ARG A 176 5.51 18.21 10.32
C ARG A 176 6.61 18.61 9.35
N SER A 177 7.47 17.66 8.95
CA SER A 177 8.53 17.90 7.97
C SER A 177 7.96 18.27 6.59
N LEU A 178 6.91 17.57 6.14
CA LEU A 178 6.22 17.87 4.88
C LEU A 178 5.49 19.23 4.92
N LEU A 179 5.02 19.65 6.09
CA LEU A 179 4.41 20.96 6.33
C LEU A 179 5.44 22.07 6.64
N GLY A 180 6.75 21.78 6.54
CA GLY A 180 7.82 22.76 6.70
C GLY A 180 8.13 23.17 8.15
N GLY A 181 7.68 22.39 9.14
CA GLY A 181 8.02 22.64 10.54
C GLY A 181 9.49 22.33 10.82
N ALA A 182 10.21 23.31 11.38
CA ALA A 182 11.61 23.14 11.78
C ALA A 182 11.75 22.03 12.85
N PRO A 183 12.84 21.24 12.82
CA PRO A 183 13.13 20.30 13.89
C PRO A 183 13.33 21.07 15.20
N THR A 184 12.60 20.68 16.25
CA THR A 184 12.77 21.24 17.59
C THR A 184 14.07 20.72 18.20
N ASP A 185 15.07 21.60 18.20
CA ASP A 185 16.23 21.75 19.09
C ASP A 185 17.14 20.53 19.38
N GLY A 186 18.43 20.67 19.04
CA GLY A 186 19.49 20.23 19.96
C GLY A 186 20.80 19.68 19.40
N GLU A 187 20.87 19.19 18.17
CA GLU A 187 22.15 18.72 17.61
C GLU A 187 22.73 19.75 16.64
N PRO A 188 23.97 20.25 16.85
CA PRO A 188 24.59 21.12 15.88
C PRO A 188 24.77 20.31 14.60
N LEU A 189 24.14 20.78 13.50
CA LEU A 189 24.52 20.34 12.17
C LEU A 189 26.04 20.55 12.04
N GLY A 190 26.77 19.44 11.98
CA GLY A 190 28.21 19.44 11.80
C GLY A 190 28.58 20.39 10.66
N ALA A 191 29.51 21.30 10.95
CA ALA A 191 30.07 22.23 9.99
C ALA A 191 30.41 21.48 8.68
N PRO A 192 30.19 22.09 7.50
CA PRO A 192 30.51 21.45 6.24
C PRO A 192 31.98 21.04 6.24
N TYR A 193 32.19 19.73 6.09
CA TYR A 193 33.50 19.12 6.03
C TYR A 193 34.13 19.47 4.67
N GLU A 194 34.81 20.61 4.57
CA GLU A 194 35.67 20.92 3.43
C GLU A 194 36.88 19.97 3.46
N ARG A 195 36.85 18.92 2.66
CA ARG A 195 38.05 18.12 2.36
C ARG A 195 38.91 18.90 1.35
N PRO A 196 40.20 19.16 1.64
CA PRO A 196 41.13 19.61 0.62
C PRO A 196 41.35 18.49 -0.41
N MET A 197 41.21 18.81 -1.70
CA MET A 197 41.50 17.90 -2.81
C MET A 197 43.01 17.60 -2.85
N PRO A 198 43.44 16.32 -2.78
CA PRO A 198 44.83 15.97 -2.92
C PRO A 198 45.20 15.82 -4.41
N GLY A 199 46.21 16.58 -4.85
CA GLY A 199 47.05 16.19 -5.99
C GLY A 199 46.83 16.92 -7.31
N LEU A 200 47.30 18.17 -7.40
CA LEU A 200 48.06 18.61 -8.56
C LEU A 200 49.30 19.35 -8.04
N ALA A 201 50.48 18.87 -8.41
CA ALA A 201 51.77 19.48 -8.15
C ALA A 201 52.55 19.46 -9.48
N PRO A 202 53.70 20.14 -9.59
CA PRO A 202 53.89 21.58 -9.41
C PRO A 202 54.75 22.16 -10.56
N ASP A 203 54.34 23.26 -11.21
CA ASP A 203 55.13 23.80 -12.32
C ASP A 203 55.03 25.33 -12.43
N THR A 204 56.17 25.98 -12.16
CA THR A 204 56.79 27.02 -12.99
C THR A 204 56.18 28.43 -13.13
N TRP A 205 56.93 29.38 -12.57
CA TRP A 205 57.34 30.72 -13.05
C TRP A 205 56.28 31.81 -13.34
N GLY A 206 56.49 32.96 -12.70
CA GLY A 206 55.86 34.26 -12.97
C GLY A 206 56.06 35.24 -11.84
#